data_AF-A0A1Q7P8S2-F1
#
_entry.id   AF-A0A1Q7P8S2-F1
#
_cell.length_a   1.000
_cell.length_b   1.000
_cell.length_c   1.000
_cell.angle_alpha   90.00
_cell.angle_beta   90.00
_cell.angle_gamma   90.00
#
_symmetry.space_group_name_H-M   'P 1'
#
loop_
_entity.id
_entity.type
_entity.pdbx_description
1 polymer ?
#
loop_
_entity_poly.entity_id
_entity_poly.type
_entity_poly.pdbx_seq_one_letter_code
_entity_poly.pdbx_strand_id
1 'polypeptide(L)'
;MAVSRSFPAAGFVRESEMRLGRQLLLALAALPCACDSQADSSYLGEPLITLPGYVASAGAAPLEAAMLWQRGPPPSADDQELATRAPVRTGFPASFTLHLYQPPPAAARRTLAPGEVTFARANAGAVPYGISAGGVSALPTPSSNGAYGIDPNHWVLYLAADVPPRSLTEWWLGAALGAGFHLMRVTAVNPQCISQQQMDACVADLVQRGVPDDGTTNEGTARSFCRAPYRLSLAPPGDPLVLELGTVGLGGSSGPCP
;
A
#
# COMPACT_ATOMS: atom_id res chain seq x y z
N MET A 1 -6.99 -87.82 -22.21
CA MET A 1 -8.02 -88.81 -22.58
C MET A 1 -9.31 -88.39 -21.92
N ALA A 2 -10.41 -88.42 -22.67
CA ALA A 2 -11.62 -87.68 -22.37
C ALA A 2 -12.62 -88.43 -21.46
N VAL A 3 -13.67 -87.68 -21.07
CA VAL A 3 -15.09 -88.09 -20.92
C VAL A 3 -15.66 -88.26 -19.50
N SER A 4 -16.57 -87.32 -19.17
CA SER A 4 -17.94 -87.48 -18.63
C SER A 4 -18.30 -87.55 -17.14
N ARG A 5 -19.43 -86.83 -16.88
CA ARG A 5 -20.61 -87.14 -16.02
C ARG A 5 -20.44 -86.80 -14.52
N SER A 6 -21.36 -86.17 -13.77
CA SER A 6 -22.82 -85.94 -13.85
C SER A 6 -23.29 -84.77 -12.93
N PHE A 7 -24.46 -84.21 -13.23
CA PHE A 7 -25.34 -83.30 -12.44
C PHE A 7 -25.97 -83.98 -11.17
N PRO A 8 -26.95 -83.37 -10.44
CA PRO A 8 -27.08 -82.06 -9.77
C PRO A 8 -27.58 -82.19 -8.29
N ALA A 9 -27.67 -81.09 -7.54
CA ALA A 9 -28.67 -80.97 -6.47
C ALA A 9 -29.11 -79.53 -6.30
N ALA A 10 -30.43 -79.34 -6.42
CA ALA A 10 -31.14 -78.08 -6.36
C ALA A 10 -31.22 -77.55 -4.92
N GLY A 11 -31.00 -76.24 -4.78
CA GLY A 11 -31.39 -75.46 -3.62
C GLY A 11 -32.15 -74.24 -4.13
N PHE A 12 -33.48 -74.33 -4.07
CA PHE A 12 -34.43 -73.24 -4.25
C PHE A 12 -34.03 -72.02 -3.41
N VAL A 13 -33.90 -70.85 -4.02
CA VAL A 13 -34.64 -69.66 -3.55
C VAL A 13 -35.13 -68.90 -4.78
N ARG A 14 -36.44 -68.70 -4.74
CA ARG A 14 -37.32 -68.10 -5.74
C ARG A 14 -37.23 -66.58 -5.67
N GLU A 15 -37.33 -65.98 -6.84
CA GLU A 15 -37.45 -64.56 -7.13
C GLU A 15 -38.46 -63.86 -6.23
N SER A 16 -38.10 -62.67 -5.73
CA SER A 16 -39.01 -61.54 -5.56
C SER A 16 -38.21 -60.24 -5.44
N GLU A 17 -38.49 -59.35 -6.38
CA GLU A 17 -38.31 -57.89 -6.32
C GLU A 17 -36.94 -57.30 -6.71
N MET A 18 -36.70 -57.34 -8.02
CA MET A 18 -36.16 -56.17 -8.72
C MET A 18 -37.03 -54.93 -8.45
N ARG A 19 -36.35 -53.78 -8.33
CA ARG A 19 -36.81 -52.39 -8.56
C ARG A 19 -36.90 -51.47 -7.34
N LEU A 20 -35.94 -51.47 -6.41
CA LEU A 20 -35.74 -50.29 -5.55
C LEU A 20 -34.28 -50.23 -5.10
N GLY A 21 -33.51 -49.26 -5.57
CA GLY A 21 -32.13 -49.08 -5.07
C GLY A 21 -31.17 -48.41 -6.04
N ARG A 22 -31.53 -48.27 -7.32
CA ARG A 22 -30.77 -47.49 -8.31
C ARG A 22 -31.30 -46.06 -8.45
N GLN A 23 -31.66 -45.44 -7.32
CA GLN A 23 -32.03 -44.02 -7.24
C GLN A 23 -31.38 -43.29 -6.04
N LEU A 24 -30.51 -43.95 -5.28
CA LEU A 24 -29.89 -43.38 -4.08
C LEU A 24 -28.42 -42.91 -4.28
N LEU A 25 -28.01 -42.64 -5.53
CA LEU A 25 -26.61 -42.27 -5.86
C LEU A 25 -26.49 -40.96 -6.67
N LEU A 26 -27.55 -40.13 -6.73
CA LEU A 26 -27.57 -38.87 -7.49
C LEU A 26 -27.83 -37.62 -6.63
N ALA A 27 -27.77 -37.71 -5.31
CA ALA A 27 -28.09 -36.60 -4.40
C ALA A 27 -26.89 -36.00 -3.65
N LEU A 28 -25.65 -36.21 -4.12
CA LEU A 28 -24.43 -35.68 -3.47
C LEU A 28 -23.56 -34.79 -4.38
N ALA A 29 -24.13 -34.26 -5.47
CA ALA A 29 -23.41 -33.38 -6.42
C ALA A 29 -24.05 -31.99 -6.57
N ALA A 30 -24.72 -31.49 -5.51
CA ALA A 30 -25.37 -30.17 -5.51
C ALA A 30 -24.95 -29.30 -4.32
N LEU A 31 -23.65 -29.29 -4.01
CA LEU A 31 -23.03 -28.22 -3.22
C LEU A 31 -22.14 -27.33 -4.12
N PRO A 32 -22.68 -26.63 -5.15
CA PRO A 32 -21.94 -25.52 -5.72
C PRO A 32 -22.06 -24.34 -4.75
N CYS A 33 -20.94 -23.93 -4.18
CA CYS A 33 -20.61 -22.55 -3.81
C CYS A 33 -21.77 -21.60 -3.44
N ALA A 34 -22.56 -21.93 -2.42
CA ALA A 34 -23.45 -20.97 -1.77
C ALA A 34 -22.74 -20.36 -0.55
N CYS A 35 -21.63 -19.65 -0.77
CA CYS A 35 -20.97 -18.85 0.28
C CYS A 35 -21.28 -17.34 0.17
N ASP A 36 -21.96 -16.90 -0.89
CA ASP A 36 -22.19 -15.47 -1.14
C ASP A 36 -23.41 -14.87 -0.43
N SER A 37 -24.30 -15.66 0.20
CA SER A 37 -25.49 -15.09 0.86
C SER A 37 -25.29 -14.71 2.34
N GLN A 38 -24.10 -14.93 2.90
CA GLN A 38 -23.76 -14.54 4.28
C GLN A 38 -22.83 -13.33 4.38
N ALA A 39 -22.31 -12.81 3.26
CA ALA A 39 -21.61 -11.54 3.26
C ALA A 39 -22.65 -10.41 3.28
N ASP A 40 -22.67 -9.62 4.36
CA ASP A 40 -23.40 -8.36 4.37
C ASP A 40 -22.96 -7.52 3.16
N SER A 41 -23.91 -6.86 2.50
CA SER A 41 -23.68 -5.88 1.44
C SER A 41 -22.68 -4.76 1.82
N SER A 42 -22.42 -4.58 3.11
CA SER A 42 -21.42 -3.66 3.66
C SER A 42 -19.99 -4.23 3.75
N TYR A 43 -19.79 -5.53 3.53
CA TYR A 43 -18.47 -6.17 3.59
C TYR A 43 -17.62 -5.80 2.38
N LEU A 44 -16.46 -5.17 2.64
CA LEU A 44 -15.54 -4.67 1.61
C LEU A 44 -14.41 -5.66 1.25
N GLY A 45 -14.41 -6.86 1.85
CA GLY A 45 -13.28 -7.78 1.78
C GLY A 45 -12.24 -7.53 2.88
N GLU A 46 -11.16 -8.30 2.84
CA GLU A 46 -10.00 -8.11 3.73
C GLU A 46 -9.16 -6.90 3.28
N PRO A 47 -8.67 -6.07 4.20
CA PRO A 47 -7.83 -4.93 3.84
C PRO A 47 -6.45 -5.40 3.33
N LEU A 48 -5.96 -4.74 2.28
CA LEU A 48 -4.62 -4.94 1.71
C LEU A 48 -3.52 -4.47 2.68
N ILE A 49 -3.82 -3.44 3.47
CA ILE A 49 -2.99 -2.99 4.60
C ILE A 49 -3.88 -2.31 5.65
N THR A 50 -3.51 -2.49 6.91
CA THR A 50 -4.10 -1.80 8.06
C THR A 50 -3.04 -0.96 8.74
N LEU A 51 -3.32 0.33 8.93
CA LEU A 51 -2.39 1.31 9.47
C LEU A 51 -2.99 1.98 10.72
N PRO A 52 -2.46 1.71 11.92
CA PRO A 52 -2.85 2.45 13.11
C PRO A 52 -2.29 3.87 13.06
N GLY A 53 -2.99 4.82 13.67
CA GLY A 53 -2.49 6.16 13.82
C GLY A 53 -3.22 6.97 14.89
N TYR A 54 -2.75 8.18 15.11
CA TYR A 54 -3.38 9.12 16.02
C TYR A 54 -3.25 10.56 15.55
N VAL A 55 -4.15 11.41 16.04
CA VAL A 55 -4.11 12.87 15.86
C VAL A 55 -3.44 13.46 17.10
N ALA A 56 -2.29 14.10 16.90
CA ALA A 56 -1.45 14.62 17.96
C ALA A 56 -1.94 15.97 18.52
N SER A 57 -2.61 16.78 17.69
CA SER A 57 -3.10 18.11 18.05
C SER A 57 -4.64 18.20 18.00
N ALA A 58 -5.21 19.00 18.91
CA ALA A 58 -6.64 19.27 18.92
C ALA A 58 -7.03 20.23 17.77
N GLY A 59 -8.15 19.97 17.11
CA GLY A 59 -8.68 20.81 16.04
C GLY A 59 -10.21 20.78 15.97
N ALA A 60 -10.76 21.57 15.04
CA ALA A 60 -12.21 21.65 14.85
C ALA A 60 -12.77 20.31 14.35
N ALA A 61 -13.60 19.66 15.18
CA ALA A 61 -14.31 18.44 14.85
C ALA A 61 -15.59 18.73 14.02
N PRO A 62 -16.11 17.76 13.23
CA PRO A 62 -15.60 16.40 13.03
C PRO A 62 -14.60 16.27 11.85
N LEU A 63 -13.54 15.49 12.07
CA LEU A 63 -12.50 15.15 11.09
C LEU A 63 -12.49 13.65 10.80
N GLU A 64 -12.06 13.28 9.60
CA GLU A 64 -11.69 11.90 9.25
C GLU A 64 -10.19 11.82 8.97
N ALA A 65 -9.58 10.68 9.31
CA ALA A 65 -8.28 10.34 8.77
C ALA A 65 -8.50 9.78 7.36
N ALA A 66 -7.66 10.16 6.42
CA ALA A 66 -7.70 9.70 5.05
C ALA A 66 -6.32 9.24 4.59
N MET A 67 -6.30 8.25 3.70
CA MET A 67 -5.12 7.95 2.92
C MET A 67 -5.26 8.59 1.53
N LEU A 68 -4.23 9.33 1.13
CA LEU A 68 -4.24 10.21 -0.04
C LEU A 68 -3.11 9.80 -0.97
N TRP A 69 -3.47 9.19 -2.11
CA TRP A 69 -2.53 8.84 -3.18
C TRP A 69 -1.93 10.08 -3.79
N GLN A 70 -0.61 10.13 -3.92
CA GLN A 70 0.10 11.23 -4.53
C GLN A 70 0.31 10.96 -6.02
N ARG A 71 -0.13 11.88 -6.87
CA ARG A 71 0.06 11.81 -8.33
C ARG A 71 1.22 12.71 -8.77
N GLY A 72 1.52 13.80 -8.05
CA GLY A 72 2.69 14.63 -8.33
C GLY A 72 4.03 13.97 -7.94
N PRO A 73 5.16 14.45 -8.51
CA PRO A 73 6.49 14.01 -8.08
C PRO A 73 6.75 14.38 -6.61
N PRO A 74 7.49 13.55 -5.87
CA PRO A 74 7.85 13.87 -4.49
C PRO A 74 8.78 15.10 -4.41
N PRO A 75 8.72 15.89 -3.32
CA PRO A 75 7.86 15.68 -2.15
C PRO A 75 6.47 16.36 -2.26
N SER A 76 6.04 16.84 -3.44
CA SER A 76 4.78 17.59 -3.56
C SER A 76 3.57 16.81 -3.02
N ALA A 77 2.70 17.56 -2.36
CA ALA A 77 1.42 17.15 -1.82
C ALA A 77 0.23 17.86 -2.50
N ASP A 78 0.48 18.54 -3.62
CA ASP A 78 -0.50 19.41 -4.28
C ASP A 78 -1.43 18.65 -5.24
N ASP A 79 -1.09 17.40 -5.54
CA ASP A 79 -1.85 16.55 -6.45
C ASP A 79 -2.15 15.19 -5.79
N GLN A 80 -3.36 15.10 -5.21
CA GLN A 80 -3.78 14.02 -4.35
C GLN A 80 -5.12 13.41 -4.77
N GLU A 81 -5.27 12.11 -4.54
CA GLU A 81 -6.50 11.36 -4.78
C GLU A 81 -6.88 10.56 -3.54
N LEU A 82 -8.16 10.63 -3.14
CA LEU A 82 -8.65 9.94 -1.97
C LEU A 82 -8.69 8.42 -2.18
N ALA A 83 -8.05 7.66 -1.29
CA ALA A 83 -8.08 6.20 -1.33
C ALA A 83 -9.12 5.60 -0.38
N THR A 84 -9.08 6.01 0.89
CA THR A 84 -9.94 5.49 1.96
C THR A 84 -10.04 6.52 3.08
N ARG A 85 -11.03 6.36 3.95
CA ARG A 85 -11.25 7.20 5.13
C ARG A 85 -11.50 6.33 6.36
N ALA A 86 -11.17 6.85 7.52
CA ALA A 86 -11.50 6.27 8.81
C ALA A 86 -12.00 7.36 9.77
N PRO A 87 -13.04 7.07 10.56
CA PRO A 87 -13.49 7.99 11.58
C PRO A 87 -12.40 8.18 12.64
N VAL A 88 -12.16 9.42 13.03
CA VAL A 88 -11.29 9.75 14.16
C VAL A 88 -12.10 9.65 15.45
N ARG A 89 -11.68 8.80 16.40
CA ARG A 89 -12.36 8.66 17.69
C ARG A 89 -12.21 9.94 18.51
N THR A 90 -13.26 10.38 19.20
CA THR A 90 -13.20 11.60 20.02
C THR A 90 -12.31 11.41 21.26
N GLY A 91 -11.67 12.49 21.73
CA GLY A 91 -10.74 12.52 22.86
C GLY A 91 -9.28 12.56 22.40
N PHE A 92 -8.53 13.58 22.82
CA PHE A 92 -7.14 13.77 22.38
C PHE A 92 -6.13 13.14 23.36
N PRO A 93 -5.10 12.42 22.87
CA PRO A 93 -4.83 12.09 21.46
C PRO A 93 -5.88 11.14 20.88
N ALA A 94 -6.37 11.48 19.70
CA ALA A 94 -7.47 10.77 19.05
C ALA A 94 -6.94 9.67 18.14
N SER A 95 -7.28 8.41 18.42
CA SER A 95 -6.81 7.28 17.62
C SER A 95 -7.69 7.03 16.40
N PHE A 96 -7.09 6.54 15.32
CA PHE A 96 -7.78 6.01 14.14
C PHE A 96 -7.07 4.75 13.62
N THR A 97 -7.79 4.01 12.79
CA THR A 97 -7.22 2.88 12.03
C THR A 97 -7.64 3.02 10.58
N LEU A 98 -6.67 3.18 9.67
CA LEU A 98 -6.93 3.23 8.24
C LEU A 98 -6.85 1.82 7.66
N HIS A 99 -7.91 1.43 6.96
CA HIS A 99 -7.98 0.18 6.20
C HIS A 99 -8.02 0.52 4.72
N LEU A 100 -7.03 0.03 3.97
CA LEU A 100 -6.97 0.19 2.54
C LEU A 100 -7.41 -1.10 1.85
N TYR A 101 -8.49 -1.03 1.08
CA TYR A 101 -9.07 -2.19 0.40
C TYR A 101 -8.72 -2.24 -1.09
N GLN A 102 -8.31 -1.12 -1.67
CA GLN A 102 -8.07 -1.00 -3.12
C GLN A 102 -6.59 -0.71 -3.41
N PRO A 103 -6.04 -1.29 -4.49
CA PRO A 103 -4.70 -0.95 -4.95
C PRO A 103 -4.63 0.50 -5.42
N PRO A 104 -3.42 1.08 -5.57
CA PRO A 104 -3.29 2.42 -6.11
C PRO A 104 -3.90 2.55 -7.52
N PRO A 105 -4.60 3.68 -7.80
CA PRO A 105 -5.09 3.99 -9.12
C PRO A 105 -3.91 4.12 -10.09
N ALA A 106 -4.14 3.82 -11.37
CA ALA A 106 -3.09 3.90 -12.40
C ALA A 106 -2.45 5.30 -12.46
N ALA A 107 -3.24 6.34 -12.25
CA ALA A 107 -2.78 7.74 -12.24
C ALA A 107 -1.77 8.06 -11.13
N ALA A 108 -1.67 7.25 -10.06
CA ALA A 108 -0.69 7.41 -8.99
C ALA A 108 0.56 6.52 -9.15
N ARG A 109 0.60 5.63 -10.15
CA ARG A 109 1.71 4.69 -10.36
C ARG A 109 2.86 5.35 -11.11
N ARG A 110 4.08 5.17 -10.64
CA ARG A 110 5.30 5.80 -11.15
C ARG A 110 6.45 4.80 -11.19
N THR A 111 7.51 5.13 -11.92
CA THR A 111 8.82 4.47 -11.86
C THR A 111 9.88 5.53 -11.64
N LEU A 112 10.99 5.18 -10.97
CA LEU A 112 12.10 6.12 -10.78
C LEU A 112 12.90 6.36 -12.07
N ALA A 113 13.01 5.31 -12.89
CA ALA A 113 13.63 5.33 -14.21
C ALA A 113 13.00 4.22 -15.08
N PRO A 114 13.22 4.21 -16.41
CA PRO A 114 12.80 3.10 -17.25
C PRO A 114 13.39 1.76 -16.76
N GLY A 115 12.56 0.74 -16.61
CA GLY A 115 12.97 -0.58 -16.14
C GLY A 115 12.99 -0.77 -14.62
N GLU A 116 12.81 0.31 -13.84
CA GLU A 116 12.69 0.23 -12.38
C GLU A 116 11.29 -0.24 -11.94
N VAL A 117 11.19 -0.68 -10.69
CA VAL A 117 9.93 -1.17 -10.11
C VAL A 117 8.88 -0.05 -10.11
N THR A 118 7.66 -0.41 -10.53
CA THR A 118 6.52 0.48 -10.43
C THR A 118 6.09 0.62 -8.97
N PHE A 119 5.97 1.86 -8.50
CA PHE A 119 5.52 2.17 -7.15
C PHE A 119 4.33 3.14 -7.18
N ALA A 120 3.62 3.24 -6.06
CA ALA A 120 2.72 4.35 -5.78
C ALA A 120 2.94 4.82 -4.34
N ARG A 121 2.77 6.12 -4.09
CA ARG A 121 3.02 6.76 -2.80
C ARG A 121 1.74 7.38 -2.28
N ALA A 122 1.48 7.22 -0.99
CA ALA A 122 0.42 7.94 -0.30
C ALA A 122 0.90 8.54 1.02
N ASN A 123 0.17 9.55 1.49
CA ASN A 123 0.29 10.11 2.83
C ASN A 123 -1.02 9.91 3.58
N ALA A 124 -0.93 9.83 4.91
CA ALA A 124 -2.08 10.03 5.75
C ALA A 124 -2.36 11.52 5.89
N GLY A 125 -3.64 11.90 5.93
CA GLY A 125 -4.06 13.29 6.15
C GLY A 125 -5.38 13.38 6.92
N ALA A 126 -5.60 14.50 7.58
CA ALA A 126 -6.89 14.85 8.16
C ALA A 126 -7.74 15.54 7.10
N VAL A 127 -8.96 15.06 6.86
CA VAL A 127 -9.90 15.65 5.91
C VAL A 127 -11.21 16.01 6.60
N PRO A 128 -12.00 16.96 6.04
CA PRO A 128 -13.35 17.21 6.50
C PRO A 128 -14.20 15.93 6.46
N TYR A 129 -15.02 15.73 7.48
CA TYR A 129 -15.94 14.59 7.54
C TYR A 129 -16.83 14.51 6.29
N GLY A 130 -16.89 13.34 5.66
CA GLY A 130 -17.77 13.09 4.52
C GLY A 130 -17.30 13.71 3.20
N ILE A 131 -16.05 14.16 3.10
CA ILE A 131 -15.49 14.71 1.86
C ILE A 131 -15.63 13.71 0.70
N SER A 132 -16.08 14.18 -0.46
CA SER A 132 -16.13 13.36 -1.68
C SER A 132 -14.72 13.19 -2.25
N ALA A 133 -14.50 12.14 -3.05
CA ALA A 133 -13.20 11.91 -3.68
C ALA A 133 -12.75 13.11 -4.55
N GLY A 134 -13.68 13.74 -5.28
CA GLY A 134 -13.42 14.94 -6.07
C GLY A 134 -13.25 16.24 -5.26
N GLY A 135 -13.56 16.22 -3.96
CA GLY A 135 -13.37 17.35 -3.07
C GLY A 135 -11.94 17.49 -2.54
N VAL A 136 -11.14 16.43 -2.58
CA VAL A 136 -9.76 16.42 -2.03
C VAL A 136 -8.84 17.37 -2.79
N SER A 137 -8.92 17.41 -4.11
CA SER A 137 -8.11 18.33 -4.93
C SER A 137 -8.47 19.81 -4.73
N ALA A 138 -9.62 20.10 -4.14
CA ALA A 138 -10.07 21.45 -3.81
C ALA A 138 -9.75 21.85 -2.36
N LEU A 139 -9.12 20.95 -1.58
CA LEU A 139 -8.71 21.29 -0.23
C LEU A 139 -7.68 22.42 -0.27
N PRO A 140 -7.77 23.42 0.62
CA PRO A 140 -6.77 24.46 0.73
C PRO A 140 -5.40 23.82 0.97
N THR A 141 -4.35 24.45 0.46
CA THR A 141 -3.00 23.98 0.78
C THR A 141 -2.87 23.92 2.30
N PRO A 142 -2.24 22.87 2.83
CA PRO A 142 -2.20 22.64 4.26
C PRO A 142 -1.79 23.86 5.10
N SER A 143 -0.88 24.71 4.58
CA SER A 143 -0.36 25.90 5.26
C SER A 143 -1.42 26.98 5.53
N SER A 144 -2.58 26.88 4.88
CA SER A 144 -3.66 27.86 4.96
C SER A 144 -4.86 27.39 5.80
N ASN A 145 -4.86 26.14 6.28
CA ASN A 145 -6.00 25.57 6.98
C ASN A 145 -5.55 24.76 8.21
N GLY A 146 -5.77 25.30 9.41
CA GLY A 146 -5.45 24.64 10.67
C GLY A 146 -6.30 23.39 10.99
N ALA A 147 -7.31 23.07 10.18
CA ALA A 147 -8.07 21.82 10.27
C ALA A 147 -7.54 20.73 9.31
N TYR A 148 -6.65 21.09 8.37
CA TYR A 148 -5.96 20.15 7.51
C TYR A 148 -4.57 19.86 8.09
N GLY A 149 -4.18 18.60 8.05
CA GLY A 149 -2.87 18.14 8.50
C GLY A 149 -2.49 16.90 7.71
N ILE A 150 -1.21 16.69 7.46
CA ILE A 150 -0.70 15.46 6.85
C ILE A 150 0.28 14.81 7.82
N ASP A 151 0.53 13.53 7.66
CA ASP A 151 1.73 12.90 8.22
C ASP A 151 2.91 13.15 7.27
N PRO A 152 3.82 14.09 7.59
CA PRO A 152 4.94 14.36 6.71
C PRO A 152 6.03 13.28 6.82
N ASN A 153 6.10 12.59 7.96
CA ASN A 153 7.20 11.71 8.35
C ASN A 153 7.00 10.28 7.85
N HIS A 154 5.80 9.94 7.36
CA HIS A 154 5.52 8.62 6.81
C HIS A 154 4.94 8.67 5.40
N TRP A 155 5.44 7.78 4.56
CA TRP A 155 4.82 7.42 3.29
C TRP A 155 4.31 5.99 3.36
N VAL A 156 3.07 5.79 2.90
CA VAL A 156 2.57 4.46 2.58
C VAL A 156 2.98 4.20 1.13
N LEU A 157 3.85 3.21 0.93
CA LEU A 157 4.38 2.87 -0.38
C LEU A 157 3.79 1.54 -0.84
N TYR A 158 3.27 1.52 -2.07
CA TYR A 158 2.93 0.28 -2.76
C TYR A 158 4.03 -0.03 -3.78
N LEU A 159 4.52 -1.27 -3.79
CA LEU A 159 5.47 -1.80 -4.76
C LEU A 159 4.78 -2.89 -5.60
N ALA A 160 4.80 -2.74 -6.92
CA ALA A 160 4.13 -3.67 -7.83
C ALA A 160 4.86 -5.02 -7.97
N ALA A 161 6.14 -5.09 -7.60
CA ALA A 161 7.00 -6.26 -7.67
C ALA A 161 8.10 -6.15 -6.61
N ASP A 162 8.80 -7.26 -6.35
CA ASP A 162 9.99 -7.28 -5.50
C ASP A 162 11.06 -6.34 -6.05
N VAL A 163 11.69 -5.58 -5.18
CA VAL A 163 12.75 -4.62 -5.53
C VAL A 163 14.05 -5.38 -5.77
N PRO A 164 14.62 -5.31 -6.98
CA PRO A 164 15.88 -6.01 -7.27
C PRO A 164 17.03 -5.44 -6.42
N PRO A 165 17.90 -6.29 -5.85
CA PRO A 165 19.13 -5.83 -5.22
C PRO A 165 20.00 -5.05 -6.22
N ARG A 166 20.71 -4.03 -5.74
CA ARG A 166 21.54 -3.10 -6.52
C ARG A 166 20.78 -2.25 -7.56
N SER A 167 19.45 -2.17 -7.49
CA SER A 167 18.66 -1.26 -8.33
C SER A 167 18.70 0.18 -7.83
N LEU A 168 18.22 1.13 -8.66
CA LEU A 168 17.97 2.50 -8.19
C LEU A 168 16.82 2.52 -7.17
N THR A 169 15.80 1.69 -7.34
CA THR A 169 14.69 1.60 -6.40
C THR A 169 15.16 1.13 -5.02
N GLU A 170 16.04 0.12 -4.94
CA GLU A 170 16.65 -0.29 -3.67
C GLU A 170 17.38 0.87 -2.99
N TRP A 171 18.19 1.61 -3.76
CA TRP A 171 18.94 2.75 -3.24
C TRP A 171 18.01 3.83 -2.68
N TRP A 172 16.95 4.16 -3.41
CA TRP A 172 15.97 5.19 -3.01
C TRP A 172 15.21 4.80 -1.74
N LEU A 173 14.88 3.52 -1.59
CA LEU A 173 14.17 2.98 -0.42
C LEU A 173 15.07 2.72 0.79
N GLY A 174 16.38 2.62 0.56
CA GLY A 174 17.36 2.17 1.56
C GLY A 174 17.35 0.66 1.82
N ALA A 175 16.57 -0.12 1.07
CA ALA A 175 16.45 -1.57 1.21
C ALA A 175 15.81 -2.23 -0.03
N ALA A 176 16.13 -3.51 -0.26
CA ALA A 176 15.44 -4.35 -1.25
C ALA A 176 14.19 -4.94 -0.60
N LEU A 177 13.05 -4.29 -0.81
CA LEU A 177 11.75 -4.67 -0.25
C LEU A 177 10.99 -5.63 -1.18
N GLY A 178 10.15 -6.50 -0.61
CA GLY A 178 9.22 -7.32 -1.38
C GLY A 178 8.06 -6.51 -1.98
N ALA A 179 7.31 -7.12 -2.90
CA ALA A 179 6.08 -6.54 -3.44
C ALA A 179 5.03 -6.27 -2.35
N GLY A 180 4.12 -5.33 -2.61
CA GLY A 180 3.01 -4.98 -1.71
C GLY A 180 3.22 -3.67 -0.98
N PHE A 181 2.55 -3.54 0.17
CA PHE A 181 2.50 -2.29 0.93
C PHE A 181 3.56 -2.22 2.03
N HIS A 182 4.21 -1.07 2.15
CA HIS A 182 5.23 -0.78 3.15
C HIS A 182 4.97 0.59 3.75
N LEU A 183 5.17 0.71 5.06
CA LEU A 183 5.24 2.00 5.72
C LEU A 183 6.71 2.44 5.71
N MET A 184 6.98 3.58 5.11
CA MET A 184 8.31 4.17 5.00
C MET A 184 8.39 5.40 5.89
N ARG A 185 9.46 5.52 6.67
CA ARG A 185 9.85 6.77 7.30
C ARG A 185 10.52 7.68 6.30
N VAL A 186 10.19 8.96 6.37
CA VAL A 186 10.75 10.03 5.55
C VAL A 186 11.51 10.97 6.47
N THR A 187 12.81 11.10 6.23
CA THR A 187 13.67 12.01 6.98
C THR A 187 14.04 13.19 6.09
N ALA A 188 13.83 14.42 6.56
CA ALA A 188 14.31 15.60 5.84
C ALA A 188 15.84 15.57 5.68
N VAL A 189 16.29 15.97 4.50
CA VAL A 189 17.72 16.22 4.23
C VAL A 189 17.84 17.63 3.69
N ASN A 190 18.72 18.44 4.27
CA ASN A 190 19.12 19.70 3.66
C ASN A 190 20.21 19.42 2.62
N PRO A 191 19.94 19.56 1.31
CA PRO A 191 20.94 19.25 0.28
C PRO A 191 22.16 20.18 0.32
N GLN A 192 22.06 21.35 0.96
CA GLN A 192 23.16 22.29 1.14
C GLN A 192 24.20 21.78 2.14
N CYS A 193 23.82 20.83 2.99
CA CYS A 193 24.70 20.23 4.00
C CYS A 193 25.45 19.01 3.49
N ILE A 194 25.19 18.59 2.24
CA ILE A 194 25.91 17.48 1.61
C ILE A 194 27.28 17.99 1.18
N SER A 195 28.35 17.46 1.76
CA SER A 195 29.72 17.80 1.36
C SER A 195 30.02 17.32 -0.06
N GLN A 196 31.02 17.93 -0.71
CA GLN A 196 31.43 17.50 -2.05
C GLN A 196 31.84 16.02 -2.06
N GLN A 197 32.55 15.55 -1.03
CA GLN A 197 32.95 14.15 -0.91
C GLN A 197 31.74 13.21 -0.79
N GLN A 198 30.72 13.58 -0.02
CA GLN A 198 29.48 12.80 0.09
C GLN A 198 28.71 12.79 -1.24
N MET A 199 28.68 13.92 -1.93
CA MET A 199 28.06 14.03 -3.25
C MET A 199 28.75 13.11 -4.26
N ASP A 200 30.07 13.15 -4.34
CA ASP A 200 30.84 12.34 -5.29
C ASP A 200 30.70 10.84 -4.99
N ALA A 201 30.69 10.45 -3.72
CA ALA A 201 30.44 9.06 -3.32
C ALA A 201 29.03 8.59 -3.71
N CYS A 202 28.01 9.43 -3.49
CA CYS A 202 26.63 9.14 -3.86
C CYS A 202 26.48 9.00 -5.39
N VAL A 203 27.06 9.93 -6.15
CA VAL A 203 27.05 9.88 -7.62
C VAL A 203 27.74 8.62 -8.13
N ALA A 204 28.90 8.27 -7.58
CA ALA A 204 29.63 7.07 -7.99
C ALA A 204 28.81 5.78 -7.77
N ASP A 205 28.11 5.65 -6.64
CA ASP A 205 27.21 4.52 -6.38
C ASP A 205 26.03 4.48 -7.36
N LEU A 206 25.36 5.62 -7.60
CA LEU A 206 24.25 5.67 -8.55
C LEU A 206 24.66 5.38 -10.00
N VAL A 207 25.85 5.81 -10.42
CA VAL A 207 26.40 5.46 -11.74
C VAL A 207 26.64 3.96 -11.88
N GLN A 208 27.12 3.29 -10.82
CA GLN A 208 27.26 1.83 -10.82
C GLN A 208 25.92 1.10 -10.94
N ARG A 209 24.83 1.75 -10.53
CA ARG A 209 23.44 1.27 -10.64
C ARG A 209 22.78 1.64 -11.97
N GLY A 210 23.52 2.26 -12.90
CA GLY A 210 23.06 2.60 -14.23
C GLY A 210 22.36 3.96 -14.36
N VAL A 211 22.42 4.81 -13.33
CA VAL A 211 21.91 6.19 -13.41
C VAL A 211 22.93 7.09 -14.11
N PRO A 212 22.53 7.87 -15.13
CA PRO A 212 23.46 8.77 -15.80
C PRO A 212 23.91 9.93 -14.89
N ASP A 213 25.17 10.36 -15.02
CA ASP A 213 25.65 11.65 -14.52
C ASP A 213 26.18 12.46 -15.70
N ASP A 214 25.58 13.63 -15.94
CA ASP A 214 26.00 14.59 -16.96
C ASP A 214 26.63 15.86 -16.33
N GLY A 215 26.87 15.84 -15.01
CA GLY A 215 27.36 16.98 -14.25
C GLY A 215 26.28 17.98 -13.85
N THR A 216 25.03 17.78 -14.25
CA THR A 216 23.90 18.67 -13.93
C THR A 216 23.00 18.08 -12.84
N THR A 217 22.08 18.88 -12.31
CA THR A 217 21.03 18.45 -11.38
C THR A 217 19.69 18.28 -12.07
N ASN A 218 19.70 17.98 -13.38
CA ASN A 218 18.48 17.73 -14.13
C ASN A 218 17.79 16.45 -13.63
N GLU A 219 16.46 16.39 -13.78
CA GLU A 219 15.69 15.21 -13.39
C GLU A 219 16.23 13.94 -14.06
N GLY A 220 16.33 12.85 -13.30
CA GLY A 220 16.87 11.58 -13.77
C GLY A 220 18.40 11.43 -13.70
N THR A 221 19.15 12.49 -13.36
CA THR A 221 20.61 12.37 -13.15
C THR A 221 20.95 11.91 -11.74
N ALA A 222 22.12 11.28 -11.58
CA ALA A 222 22.63 10.84 -10.28
C ALA A 222 22.67 12.00 -9.27
N ARG A 223 23.11 13.19 -9.69
CA ARG A 223 23.16 14.38 -8.83
C ARG A 223 21.78 14.86 -8.39
N SER A 224 20.75 14.72 -9.24
CA SER A 224 19.38 15.04 -8.85
C SER A 224 18.88 14.12 -7.74
N PHE A 225 19.09 12.80 -7.86
CA PHE A 225 18.75 11.84 -6.80
C PHE A 225 19.53 12.09 -5.51
N CYS A 226 20.84 12.33 -5.61
CA CYS A 226 21.68 12.62 -4.45
C CYS A 226 21.24 13.89 -3.70
N ARG A 227 20.67 14.88 -4.40
CA ARG A 227 20.16 16.13 -3.84
C ARG A 227 18.70 16.08 -3.40
N ALA A 228 18.04 14.92 -3.50
CA ALA A 228 16.68 14.80 -3.00
C ALA A 228 16.60 15.27 -1.54
N PRO A 229 15.64 16.14 -1.18
CA PRO A 229 15.57 16.80 0.13
C PRO A 229 15.01 15.87 1.23
N TYR A 230 15.08 14.56 1.00
CA TYR A 230 14.60 13.55 1.91
C TYR A 230 15.38 12.24 1.72
N ARG A 231 15.31 11.36 2.72
CA ARG A 231 15.70 9.96 2.63
C ARG A 231 14.61 9.07 3.19
N LEU A 232 14.51 7.88 2.62
CA LEU A 232 13.56 6.87 3.04
C LEU A 232 14.26 5.78 3.84
N SER A 233 13.51 5.21 4.77
CA SER A 233 13.87 3.98 5.47
C SER A 233 12.59 3.22 5.82
N LEU A 234 12.65 1.90 5.93
CA LEU A 234 11.50 1.12 6.36
C LEU A 234 11.10 1.52 7.80
N ALA A 235 9.82 1.77 8.02
CA ALA A 235 9.32 2.04 9.37
C ALA A 235 9.41 0.76 10.22
N PRO A 236 9.76 0.85 11.51
CA PRO A 236 9.70 -0.29 12.42
C PRO A 236 8.30 -0.91 12.47
N PRO A 237 8.17 -2.21 12.78
CA PRO A 237 6.86 -2.82 12.98
C PRO A 237 6.04 -2.09 14.05
N GLY A 238 4.80 -1.74 13.72
CA GLY A 238 3.87 -1.07 14.63
C GLY A 238 4.05 0.45 14.76
N ASP A 239 4.94 1.06 13.98
CA ASP A 239 5.09 2.51 13.94
C ASP A 239 3.76 3.18 13.50
N PRO A 240 3.19 4.10 14.29
CA PRO A 240 1.90 4.70 13.99
C PRO A 240 2.02 5.86 13.00
N LEU A 241 0.97 6.07 12.21
CA LEU A 241 0.77 7.33 11.50
C LEU A 241 0.46 8.45 12.49
N VAL A 242 0.99 9.64 12.22
CA VAL A 242 0.82 10.81 13.09
C VAL A 242 0.24 11.96 12.29
N LEU A 243 -0.98 12.37 12.63
CA LEU A 243 -1.62 13.55 12.04
C LEU A 243 -1.41 14.76 12.96
N GLU A 244 -0.62 15.72 12.48
CA GLU A 244 -0.46 17.04 13.12
C GLU A 244 -1.26 18.09 12.33
N LEU A 245 -2.35 18.57 12.92
CA LEU A 245 -3.19 19.61 12.32
C LEU A 245 -2.42 20.94 12.25
N GLY A 246 -2.45 21.60 11.09
CA GLY A 246 -1.72 22.85 10.85
C GLY A 246 -0.23 22.69 10.54
N THR A 247 0.34 21.48 10.60
CA THR A 247 1.73 21.18 10.18
C THR A 247 1.76 20.52 8.80
N VAL A 248 2.70 20.94 7.96
CA VAL A 248 2.57 20.82 6.49
C VAL A 248 3.88 20.48 5.80
N GLY A 249 4.67 19.61 6.40
CA GLY A 249 5.91 19.15 5.80
C GLY A 249 6.93 18.71 6.83
N LEU A 250 8.01 18.11 6.33
CA LEU A 250 9.13 17.57 7.11
C LEU A 250 10.01 18.64 7.81
N GLY A 251 9.56 19.90 7.87
CA GLY A 251 10.40 21.06 8.13
C GLY A 251 11.11 21.56 6.87
N GLY A 252 11.43 22.85 6.83
CA GLY A 252 11.99 23.51 5.65
C GLY A 252 13.41 23.04 5.30
N SER A 253 13.73 22.99 4.00
CA SER A 253 15.07 22.72 3.44
C SER A 253 16.13 23.79 3.78
N SER A 254 15.78 24.78 4.61
CA SER A 254 16.61 25.91 5.03
C SER A 254 17.10 25.83 6.48
N GLY A 255 16.88 24.69 7.16
CA GLY A 255 17.40 24.48 8.51
C GLY A 255 18.95 24.44 8.55
N PRO A 256 19.57 24.80 9.69
CA PRO A 256 21.02 24.76 9.85
C PRO A 256 21.56 23.34 9.62
N CYS A 257 22.76 23.24 9.06
CA CYS A 257 23.45 21.96 8.95
C CYS A 257 23.77 21.40 10.34
N PRO A 258 23.46 20.13 10.61
CA PRO A 258 23.83 19.48 11.86
C PRO A 258 25.36 19.36 12.01
#